data_AF-A0A951GJ64-F1
#
_entry.id   AF-A0A951GJ64-F1
#
_cell.length_a   1.000
_cell.length_b   1.000
_cell.length_c   1.000
_cell.angle_alpha   90.00
_cell.angle_beta   90.00
_cell.angle_gamma   90.00
#
_symmetry.space_group_name_H-M   'P 1'
#
loop_
_entity.id
_entity.type
_entity.pdbx_description
1 polymer ?
#
loop_
_entity_poly.entity_id
_entity_poly.type
_entity_poly.pdbx_seq_one_letter_code
_entity_poly.pdbx_strand_id
1 'polypeptide(L)' 'MLGEDEDWLWDVATEMEPEDGLIWVYGPGDESIMAFTDVGIETLTGLIQLYKADPELLKRSTEPE' A
#
# COMPACT_ATOMS: atom_id res chain seq x y z
N MET A 1 -2.06 13.82 4.07
CA MET A 1 -2.89 12.62 3.80
C MET A 1 -3.37 12.71 2.36
N LEU A 2 -3.34 11.61 1.62
CA LEU A 2 -3.53 11.59 0.16
C LEU A 2 -4.98 11.86 -0.30
N GLY A 3 -5.91 12.01 0.65
CA GLY A 3 -7.32 12.33 0.37
C GLY A 3 -8.17 11.15 -0.08
N GLU A 4 -7.60 9.94 -0.07
CA GLU A 4 -8.22 8.71 -0.51
C GLU A 4 -8.73 7.88 0.66
N ASP A 5 -9.61 6.92 0.34
CA ASP A 5 -10.15 5.94 1.27
C ASP A 5 -9.04 5.03 1.83
N GLU A 6 -9.09 4.74 3.13
CA GLU A 6 -8.04 3.99 3.83
C GLU A 6 -7.96 2.53 3.36
N ASP A 7 -9.12 1.86 3.17
CA ASP A 7 -9.17 0.48 2.69
C ASP A 7 -8.64 0.40 1.25
N TRP A 8 -8.95 1.39 0.41
CA TRP A 8 -8.38 1.46 -0.94
C TRP A 8 -6.87 1.72 -0.94
N LEU A 9 -6.37 2.61 -0.07
CA LEU A 9 -4.93 2.84 0.06
C LEU A 9 -4.19 1.60 0.54
N TRP A 10 -4.84 0.81 1.40
CA TRP A 10 -4.32 -0.49 1.82
C TRP A 10 -4.19 -1.44 0.63
N ASP A 11 -5.25 -1.63 -0.17
CA ASP A 11 -5.22 -2.48 -1.36
C ASP A 11 -4.07 -2.09 -2.31
N VAL A 12 -3.86 -0.78 -2.50
CA VAL A 12 -2.77 -0.26 -3.35
C VAL A 12 -1.40 -0.54 -2.73
N ALA A 13 -1.24 -0.30 -1.43
CA ALA A 13 0.04 -0.49 -0.75
C ALA A 13 0.42 -1.97 -0.58
N THR A 14 -0.55 -2.88 -0.56
CA THR A 14 -0.29 -4.33 -0.48
C THR A 14 0.33 -4.92 -1.75
N GLU A 15 0.29 -4.19 -2.87
CA GLU A 15 1.01 -4.57 -4.10
C GLU A 15 2.51 -4.23 -4.05
N MET A 16 2.97 -3.51 -3.02
CA MET A 16 4.38 -3.16 -2.85
C MET A 16 5.14 -4.23 -2.07
N GLU A 17 6.37 -4.48 -2.50
CA GLU A 17 7.32 -5.34 -1.78
C GLU A 17 8.32 -4.50 -0.95
N PRO A 18 9.13 -5.11 -0.07
CA PRO A 18 10.16 -4.38 0.69
C PRO A 18 11.12 -3.57 -0.20
N GLU A 19 11.44 -4.08 -1.38
CA GLU A 19 12.29 -3.41 -2.38
C GLU A 19 11.67 -2.12 -2.93
N ASP A 20 10.34 -2.02 -2.92
CA ASP A 20 9.59 -0.82 -3.35
C ASP A 20 9.56 0.26 -2.26
N GLY A 21 10.13 -0.03 -1.08
CA GLY A 21 10.24 0.90 0.03
C GLY A 21 9.12 0.79 1.07
N LEU A 22 8.27 -0.25 0.98
CA LEU A 22 7.34 -0.68 2.03
C LEU A 22 8.11 -1.31 3.19
N ILE A 23 7.79 -0.95 4.43
CA ILE A 23 8.35 -1.59 5.62
C ILE A 23 7.27 -1.87 6.66
N TRP A 24 7.52 -2.85 7.52
CA TRP A 24 6.70 -3.15 8.69
C TRP A 24 7.42 -2.75 9.96
N VAL A 25 6.80 -1.87 10.75
CA VAL A 25 7.29 -1.51 12.08
C VAL A 25 6.56 -2.35 13.11
N TYR A 26 7.32 -3.14 13.85
CA TYR A 26 6.80 -4.05 14.88
C TYR A 26 6.86 -3.38 16.25
N GLY A 27 5.72 -3.38 16.95
CA GLY A 27 5.62 -2.94 18.33
C GLY A 27 6.15 -4.00 19.32
N PRO A 28 6.18 -3.68 20.62
CA PRO A 28 6.56 -4.63 21.66
C PRO A 28 5.53 -5.76 21.91
N GLY A 29 4.35 -5.68 21.29
CA GLY A 29 3.35 -6.76 21.24
C GLY A 29 3.18 -7.30 19.82
N ASP A 30 2.03 -7.92 19.52
CA ASP A 30 1.72 -8.45 18.18
C ASP A 30 1.18 -7.38 17.21
N GLU A 31 1.45 -6.11 17.50
CA GLU A 31 1.05 -4.98 16.68
C GLU A 31 2.11 -4.73 15.60
N SER A 32 1.69 -4.67 14.34
CA SER A 32 2.50 -4.20 13.23
C SER A 32 1.81 -3.03 12.54
N ILE A 33 2.59 -2.05 12.13
CA ILE A 33 2.12 -0.95 11.30
C ILE A 33 2.92 -0.90 10.01
N MET A 34 2.23 -0.67 8.91
CA MET A 34 2.85 -0.38 7.64
C MET A 34 3.46 1.02 7.69
N ALA A 35 4.71 1.15 7.24
CA ALA A 35 5.36 2.43 7.05
C ALA A 35 6.11 2.44 5.72
N PHE A 36 6.52 3.63 5.28
CA PHE A 36 7.14 3.83 3.99
C PHE A 36 8.43 4.61 4.15
N THR A 37 9.46 4.20 3.40
CA THR A 37 10.64 5.04 3.17
C THR A 37 10.29 6.20 2.22
N ASP A 38 11.19 7.17 2.05
CA ASP A 38 10.99 8.24 1.07
C ASP A 38 10.75 7.68 -0.35
N VAL A 39 11.51 6.65 -0.74
CA VAL A 39 11.30 5.91 -2.00
C VAL A 39 9.94 5.22 -2.00
N GLY A 40 9.54 4.62 -0.87
CA GLY A 40 8.22 4.00 -0.72
C GLY A 40 7.06 4.96 -0.96
N ILE A 41 7.19 6.22 -0.53
CA ILE A 41 6.18 7.26 -0.79
C ILE A 41 6.11 7.61 -2.28
N GLU A 42 7.26 7.68 -2.96
CA GLU A 42 7.30 7.92 -4.41
C GLU A 42 6.65 6.77 -5.19
N THR A 43 6.98 5.53 -4.84
CA THR A 43 6.39 4.32 -5.46
C THR A 43 4.88 4.26 -5.23
N LEU A 44 4.44 4.44 -3.98
CA LEU A 44 3.02 4.46 -3.62
C LEU A 44 2.25 5.54 -4.39
N THR A 45 2.84 6.73 -4.53
CA THR A 45 2.23 7.83 -5.30
C THR A 45 2.09 7.46 -6.78
N GLY A 46 3.06 6.73 -7.35
CA GLY A 46 2.99 6.20 -8.71
C GLY A 46 1.88 5.17 -8.90
N LEU A 47 1.76 4.21 -7.99
CA LEU A 47 0.70 3.20 -7.99
C LEU A 47 -0.69 3.84 -7.86
N ILE A 48 -0.84 4.83 -6.98
CA ILE A 48 -2.10 5.58 -6.83
C ILE A 48 -2.50 6.25 -8.15
N GLN A 49 -1.55 6.86 -8.87
CA GLN A 49 -1.84 7.47 -10.16
C GLN A 49 -2.23 6.42 -11.21
N LEU A 50 -1.53 5.27 -11.24
CA LEU A 50 -1.83 4.16 -12.14
C LEU A 50 -3.26 3.66 -11.95
N TYR A 51 -3.66 3.35 -10.71
CA TYR A 51 -4.98 2.80 -10.43
C TYR A 51 -6.10 3.83 -10.50
N LYS A 52 -5.81 5.12 -10.32
CA LYS A 52 -6.79 6.17 -10.63
C LYS A 52 -7.02 6.32 -12.14
N ALA A 53 -5.97 6.12 -12.95
CA ALA A 53 -6.08 6.18 -14.41
C ALA A 53 -6.80 4.95 -14.97
N ASP A 54 -6.57 3.77 -14.38
CA ASP A 54 -7.23 2.53 -14.75
C ASP A 54 -7.57 1.68 -13.49
N PRO A 55 -8.75 1.89 -12.90
CA PRO A 55 -9.18 1.18 -11.70
C PRO A 55 -9.33 -0.34 -11.87
N GLU A 56 -9.49 -0.84 -13.11
CA GLU A 56 -9.65 -2.28 -13.36
C GLU A 56 -8.35 -3.07 -13.15
N LEU A 57 -7.20 -2.37 -13.11
CA LEU A 57 -5.90 -2.99 -12.85
C LEU A 57 -5.71 -3.39 -11.38
N LEU A 58 -6.41 -2.73 -10.45
CA LEU A 58 -6.29 -3.05 -9.02
C LEU A 58 -7.11 -4.31 -8.74
N LYS A 59 -6.41 -5.46 -8.66
CA LYS A 59 -7.03 -6.70 -8.23
C LYS A 59 -7.17 -6.66 -6.72
N ARG A 60 -8.40 -6.51 -6.23
CA ARG A 60 -8.65 -6.76 -4.82
C ARG A 60 -8.46 -8.25 -4.57
N SER A 61 -7.57 -8.59 -3.65
CA SER A 61 -7.45 -9.94 -3.13
C SER A 61 -8.73 -10.29 -2.38
N THR A 62 -9.76 -10.76 -3.08
CA THR A 62 -10.82 -11.54 -2.43
C THR A 62 -10.24 -12.91 -2.13
N GLU A 63 -9.64 -13.08 -0.96
CA GLU A 63 -9.34 -14.41 -0.44
C GLU A 63 -10.16 -14.67 0.83
N PRO A 64 -11.00 -15.70 0.84
CA PRO A 64 -11.00 -16.62 1.95
C PRO A 64 -9.99 -17.75 1.66
N GLU A 65 -9.03 -17.96 2.56
CA GLU A 65 -8.36 -19.26 2.70
C GLU A 65 -9.37 -20.38 2.99
#